data_AF-A0A1G6L3M4-F1
#
_entry.id   AF-A0A1G6L3M4-F1
#
_cell.length_a   1.000
_cell.length_b   1.000
_cell.length_c   1.000
_cell.angle_alpha   90.00
_cell.angle_beta   90.00
_cell.angle_gamma   90.00
#
_symmetry.space_group_name_H-M   'P 1'
#
loop_
_entity.id
_entity.type
_entity.pdbx_description
1 polymer ?
#
loop_
_entity_poly.entity_id
_entity_poly.type
_entity_poly.pdbx_seq_one_letter_code
_entity_poly.pdbx_strand_id
1 'polypeptide(L)'
;MQLSTKDLNYIKDEMSWELLAFKKCHHYAQECQDPQIKQLIDDIGRKHQRHYEQLLQFMNTANTKTAPMNQPGTQMDPTMGGPNMSQ
;
A
#
# COMPACT_ATOMS: atom_id res chain seq x y z
N MET A 1 6.64 8.81 8.79
CA MET A 1 5.25 9.20 9.09
C MET A 1 4.48 7.90 9.34
N GLN A 2 3.93 7.70 10.54
CA GLN A 2 3.06 6.55 10.82
C GLN A 2 1.60 7.00 10.62
N LEU A 3 0.80 6.19 9.92
CA LEU A 3 -0.64 6.42 9.78
C LEU A 3 -1.34 6.00 11.07
N SER A 4 -2.25 6.81 11.57
CA SER A 4 -3.12 6.42 12.67
C SER A 4 -4.23 5.48 12.20
N THR A 5 -4.87 4.78 13.13
CA THR A 5 -6.05 3.96 12.84
C THR A 5 -7.18 4.78 12.19
N LYS A 6 -7.32 6.06 12.57
CA LYS A 6 -8.32 6.95 11.97
C LYS A 6 -8.01 7.19 10.49
N ASP A 7 -6.74 7.47 10.16
CA ASP A 7 -6.31 7.68 8.77
C ASP A 7 -6.54 6.43 7.92
N LEU A 8 -6.23 5.25 8.46
CA LEU A 8 -6.49 3.97 7.79
C LEU A 8 -7.97 3.72 7.54
N ASN A 9 -8.85 4.14 8.46
CA ASN A 9 -10.30 4.00 8.27
C ASN A 9 -10.81 4.95 7.19
N TYR A 10 -10.36 6.21 7.17
CA TYR A 10 -10.71 7.14 6.09
C TYR A 10 -10.28 6.61 4.72
N ILE A 11 -9.06 6.05 4.60
CA ILE A 11 -8.60 5.47 3.33
C ILE A 11 -9.48 4.30 2.87
N LYS A 12 -9.97 3.47 3.80
CA LYS A 12 -10.91 2.38 3.47
C LYS A 12 -12.25 2.91 2.97
N ASP A 13 -12.74 4.00 3.55
CA ASP A 13 -13.97 4.65 3.09
C ASP A 13 -13.79 5.21 1.68
N GLU A 14 -12.69 5.93 1.42
CA GLU A 14 -12.34 6.44 0.08
C GLU A 14 -12.24 5.31 -0.95
N MET A 15 -11.58 4.19 -0.61
CA MET A 15 -11.52 3.01 -1.48
C MET A 15 -12.90 2.44 -1.79
N SER A 16 -13.81 2.42 -0.81
CA SER A 16 -15.18 1.95 -1.00
C SER A 16 -15.96 2.87 -1.95
N TRP A 17 -15.73 4.18 -1.88
CA TRP A 17 -16.32 5.16 -2.79
C TRP A 17 -15.78 5.03 -4.22
N GLU A 18 -14.47 4.88 -4.40
CA GLU A 18 -13.86 4.67 -5.72
C GLU A 18 -14.35 3.38 -6.38
N LEU A 19 -14.50 2.29 -5.60
CA LEU A 19 -15.07 1.02 -6.05
C LEU A 19 -16.52 1.17 -6.53
N LEU A 20 -17.34 1.90 -5.77
CA LEU A 20 -18.71 2.18 -6.14
C LEU A 20 -18.78 3.06 -7.41
N ALA A 21 -17.93 4.07 -7.50
CA ALA A 21 -17.90 5.02 -8.61
C ALA A 21 -17.59 4.31 -9.93
N PHE A 22 -16.54 3.49 -10.03
CA PHE A 22 -16.22 2.82 -11.29
C PHE A 22 -17.28 1.79 -11.68
N LYS A 23 -17.90 1.10 -10.72
CA LYS A 23 -19.02 0.17 -10.99
C LYS A 23 -20.23 0.91 -11.58
N LYS A 24 -20.57 2.07 -11.02
CA LYS A 24 -21.66 2.91 -11.55
C LYS A 24 -21.33 3.46 -12.92
N CYS A 25 -20.10 3.90 -13.16
CA CYS A 25 -19.67 4.34 -14.48
C CYS A 25 -19.82 3.21 -15.49
N HIS A 26 -19.33 2.02 -15.18
CA HIS A 26 -19.45 0.86 -16.07
C HIS A 26 -20.91 0.53 -16.39
N HIS A 27 -21.79 0.55 -15.38
CA HIS A 27 -23.22 0.33 -15.57
C HIS A 27 -23.86 1.40 -16.47
N TYR A 28 -23.65 2.70 -16.20
CA TYR A 28 -24.26 3.77 -16.99
C TYR A 28 -23.68 3.90 -18.41
N ALA A 29 -22.40 3.52 -18.61
CA ALA A 29 -21.82 3.44 -19.95
C ALA A 29 -22.52 2.38 -20.83
N GLN A 30 -23.08 1.33 -20.22
CA GLN A 30 -23.87 0.31 -20.93
C GLN A 30 -25.29 0.78 -21.25
N GLU A 31 -25.86 1.68 -20.45
CA GLU A 31 -27.20 2.23 -20.66
C GLU A 31 -27.21 3.42 -21.65
N CYS A 32 -26.06 4.07 -21.86
CA CYS A 32 -25.91 5.18 -22.77
C CYS A 32 -25.89 4.74 -24.25
N GLN A 33 -26.72 5.40 -25.07
CA GLN A 33 -26.76 5.20 -26.51
C GLN A 33 -25.82 6.14 -27.26
N ASP A 34 -25.56 7.33 -26.71
CA ASP A 34 -24.64 8.29 -27.31
C ASP A 34 -23.18 7.81 -27.16
N PRO A 35 -22.45 7.60 -28.27
CA PRO A 35 -21.09 7.08 -28.23
C PRO A 35 -20.09 7.99 -27.51
N GLN A 36 -20.26 9.32 -27.58
CA GLN A 36 -19.37 10.28 -26.95
C GLN A 36 -19.58 10.28 -25.43
N ILE A 37 -20.84 10.24 -24.99
CA ILE A 37 -21.17 10.16 -23.56
C ILE A 37 -20.69 8.83 -22.98
N LYS A 38 -20.91 7.72 -23.69
CA LYS A 38 -20.40 6.40 -23.27
C LYS A 38 -18.88 6.43 -23.08
N GLN A 39 -18.14 6.94 -24.06
CA GLN A 39 -16.68 7.05 -23.98
C GLN A 39 -16.24 7.90 -22.78
N LEU A 40 -16.91 9.03 -22.54
CA LEU A 40 -16.61 9.90 -21.40
C LEU A 40 -16.84 9.19 -20.06
N ILE A 41 -17.95 8.46 -19.92
CA ILE A 41 -18.25 7.69 -18.71
C ILE A 41 -17.22 6.57 -18.51
N ASP A 42 -16.83 5.88 -19.57
CA ASP A 42 -15.78 4.86 -19.53
C ASP A 42 -14.42 5.46 -19.10
N ASP A 43 -14.07 6.65 -19.61
CA ASP A 43 -12.87 7.37 -19.20
C ASP A 43 -12.89 7.79 -17.73
N ILE A 44 -14.04 8.23 -17.22
CA ILE A 44 -14.24 8.55 -15.80
C ILE A 44 -14.12 7.28 -14.95
N GLY A 45 -14.78 6.17 -15.35
CA GLY A 45 -14.69 4.89 -14.67
C GLY A 45 -13.26 4.37 -14.56
N ARG A 46 -12.46 4.48 -15.63
CA ARG A 46 -11.03 4.12 -15.61
C ARG A 46 -10.21 4.96 -14.63
N LYS A 47 -10.54 6.25 -14.47
CA LYS A 47 -9.85 7.11 -13.48
C LYS A 47 -10.14 6.65 -12.06
N HIS A 48 -11.41 6.39 -11.74
CA HIS A 48 -11.81 5.87 -10.42
C HIS A 48 -11.17 4.51 -10.10
N GLN A 49 -11.12 3.61 -11.08
CA GLN A 49 -10.40 2.34 -10.92
C GLN A 49 -8.91 2.56 -10.60
N ARG A 50 -8.24 3.46 -11.32
CA ARG A 50 -6.82 3.78 -11.08
C ARG A 50 -6.62 4.36 -9.67
N HIS A 51 -7.50 5.25 -9.20
CA HIS A 51 -7.40 5.79 -7.85
C HIS A 51 -7.53 4.70 -6.78
N TYR A 52 -8.49 3.78 -6.95
CA TYR A 52 -8.63 2.62 -6.06
C TYR A 52 -7.34 1.78 -6.00
N GLU A 53 -6.74 1.49 -7.15
CA GLU A 53 -5.49 0.73 -7.23
C GLU A 53 -4.32 1.46 -6.55
N GLN A 54 -4.24 2.78 -6.69
CA GLN A 54 -3.24 3.61 -6.02
C GLN A 54 -3.40 3.59 -4.49
N LEU A 55 -4.63 3.73 -3.99
CA LEU A 55 -4.93 3.65 -2.56
C LEU A 55 -4.61 2.25 -2.00
N LEU A 56 -4.92 1.19 -2.75
CA LEU A 56 -4.59 -0.18 -2.37
C LEU A 56 -3.07 -0.39 -2.26
N GLN A 57 -2.31 0.07 -3.24
CA GLN A 57 -0.84 0.01 -3.21
C GLN A 57 -0.26 0.79 -2.03
N PHE A 58 -0.82 1.97 -1.74
CA PHE A 58 -0.45 2.77 -0.59
C PHE A 58 -0.69 2.02 0.73
N MET A 59 -1.85 1.40 0.91
CA MET A 59 -2.16 0.61 2.12
C MET A 59 -1.22 -0.59 2.29
N ASN A 60 -0.91 -1.31 1.21
CA ASN A 60 0.03 -2.44 1.26
C ASN A 60 1.45 -2.00 1.65
N THR A 61 1.87 -0.83 1.15
CA THR A 61 3.19 -0.24 1.49
C THR A 61 3.22 0.28 2.93
N ALA A 62 2.11 0.82 3.44
CA ALA A 62 2.00 1.27 4.82
C ALA A 62 2.12 0.10 5.82
N ASN A 63 1.51 -1.04 5.51
CA ASN A 63 1.54 -2.23 6.38
C ASN A 63 2.90 -2.93 6.45
N THR A 64 3.76 -2.78 5.44
CA THR A 64 5.06 -3.47 5.36
C THR A 64 6.21 -2.73 6.06
N LYS A 65 6.03 -1.46 6.45
CA LYS A 65 7.08 -0.63 7.06
C LYS A 65 7.27 -0.81 8.57
N THR A 66 6.64 -1.79 9.21
CA THR A 66 6.68 -2.01 10.66
C THR A 66 7.48 -3.23 11.12
N ALA A 67 8.34 -3.82 10.27
CA ALA A 67 9.29 -4.84 10.73
C ALA A 67 10.46 -4.18 11.51
N PRO A 68 10.65 -4.48 12.81
CA PRO A 68 11.84 -4.03 13.54
C PRO A 68 13.07 -4.75 12.98
N MET A 69 14.03 -3.96 12.51
CA MET A 69 15.36 -4.44 12.17
C MET A 69 16.07 -4.85 13.46
N ASN A 70 16.09 -6.16 13.74
CA ASN A 70 16.85 -6.75 14.83
C ASN A 70 18.35 -6.49 14.57
N GLN A 71 18.99 -5.63 15.37
CA GLN A 71 20.43 -5.42 15.35
C GLN A 71 21.13 -6.64 15.96
N PRO A 72 22.07 -7.32 15.26
CA PRO A 72 23.01 -8.19 15.92
C PRO A 72 23.99 -7.32 16.72
N GLY A 73 23.90 -7.43 18.05
CA GLY A 73 24.80 -6.74 18.97
C GLY A 73 26.25 -7.23 18.82
N THR A 74 27.14 -6.23 18.79
CA THR A 74 28.46 -6.17 19.46
C THR A 74 29.50 -7.28 19.22
N GLN A 75 30.46 -6.90 18.38
CA GLN A 75 31.85 -6.56 18.78
C GLN A 75 32.75 -7.68 19.32
N MET A 76 33.81 -7.92 18.56
CA MET A 76 34.91 -8.85 18.82
C MET A 76 35.95 -8.25 19.78
N ASP A 77 36.53 -9.13 20.62
CA ASP A 77 37.85 -9.05 21.31
C ASP A 77 37.96 -8.13 22.56
N PRO A 78 38.72 -8.43 23.64
CA PRO A 78 40.01 -9.16 23.68
C PRO A 78 40.26 -10.15 24.83
N THR A 79 40.84 -11.31 24.53
CA THR A 79 41.53 -12.12 25.56
C THR A 79 42.93 -12.52 25.12
N MET A 80 43.88 -11.84 25.76
CA MET A 80 45.32 -12.00 25.68
C MET A 80 45.78 -13.47 25.74
N GLY A 81 46.78 -13.77 24.91
CA GLY A 81 47.51 -15.02 24.96
C GLY A 81 48.22 -15.24 26.30
N GLY A 82 48.03 -16.43 26.88
CA GLY A 82 48.90 -16.99 27.91
C GLY A 82 49.79 -18.06 27.27
N PRO A 83 51.07 -18.17 27.67
CA PRO A 83 51.96 -19.19 27.13
C PRO A 83 51.60 -20.56 27.71
N ASN A 84 51.43 -21.52 26.80
CA ASN A 84 51.39 -22.94 27.09
C ASN A 84 52.77 -23.37 27.61
N MET A 85 52.88 -23.75 28.89
CA MET A 85 54.07 -24.39 29.43
C MET A 85 53.74 -25.84 29.73
N SER A 86 54.31 -26.71 28.90
CA SER A 86 54.36 -28.14 29.09
C SER A 86 55.20 -28.49 30.32
N GLN A 87 54.63 -29.25 31.26
CA GLN A 87 55.23 -30.44 31.90
C GLN A 87 54.11 -31.37 32.35
#